data_AF-A0A538RB90-F1
#
_entry.id   AF-A0A538RB90-F1
#
_cell.length_a   1.000
_cell.length_b   1.000
_cell.length_c   1.000
_cell.angle_alpha   90.00
_cell.angle_beta   90.00
_cell.angle_gamma   90.00
#
_symmetry.space_group_name_H-M   'P 1'
#
loop_
_entity.id
_entity.type
_entity.pdbx_description
1 polymer ?
#
loop_
_entity_poly.entity_id
_entity_poly.type
_entity_poly.pdbx_seq_one_letter_code
_entity_poly.pdbx_strand_id
1 'polypeptide(L)'
;VLMQGPSEFGASGLLENWDRKADLPKLAMPTLVIGGKYDTMDPEHMRWVSTQVQHGSFLYCPTGSHLAMWDDQQTYVRGLIKFLEAVDRGEQRVGF
;
A
#
# COMPACT_ATOMS: atom_id res chain seq x y z
N VAL A 1 22.12 -0.32 -4.98
CA VAL A 1 22.66 -1.69 -5.10
C VAL A 1 22.64 -2.45 -3.77
N LEU A 2 23.21 -1.93 -2.68
CA LEU A 2 23.34 -2.71 -1.42
C LEU A 2 22.01 -3.11 -0.76
N MET A 3 20.98 -2.25 -0.77
CA MET A 3 19.72 -2.53 -0.04
C MET A 3 18.83 -3.56 -0.75
N GLN A 4 18.43 -3.30 -1.99
CA GLN A 4 17.52 -4.18 -2.75
C GLN A 4 18.25 -5.03 -3.79
N GLY A 5 19.35 -4.55 -4.36
CA GLY A 5 20.00 -5.16 -5.52
C GLY A 5 20.08 -4.17 -6.69
N PRO A 6 20.40 -4.64 -7.90
CA PRO A 6 20.52 -3.80 -9.09
C PRO A 6 19.19 -3.48 -9.79
N SER A 7 18.08 -4.15 -9.44
CA SER A 7 16.80 -4.05 -10.14
C SER A 7 15.60 -4.26 -9.20
N GLU A 8 14.47 -3.61 -9.51
CA GLU A 8 13.18 -3.81 -8.83
C GLU A 8 12.64 -5.24 -8.98
N PHE A 9 13.03 -5.96 -10.04
CA PHE A 9 12.51 -7.29 -10.36
C PHE A 9 13.28 -8.44 -9.70
N GLY A 10 14.35 -8.15 -8.96
CA GLY A 10 15.20 -9.16 -8.33
C GLY A 10 15.88 -8.64 -7.08
N ALA A 11 15.30 -8.96 -5.92
CA ALA A 11 15.91 -8.67 -4.64
C ALA A 11 17.14 -9.56 -4.42
N SER A 12 18.31 -8.95 -4.23
CA SER A 12 19.60 -9.62 -4.00
C SER A 12 20.52 -8.83 -3.06
N GLY A 13 19.99 -7.76 -2.46
CA GLY A 13 20.67 -6.94 -1.48
C GLY A 13 20.37 -7.38 -0.04
N LEU A 14 20.70 -6.51 0.92
CA LEU A 14 20.49 -6.74 2.35
C LEU A 14 19.03 -7.03 2.74
N LEU A 15 18.07 -6.61 1.92
CA LEU A 15 16.63 -6.81 2.14
C LEU A 15 16.08 -8.10 1.52
N GLU A 16 16.89 -8.93 0.88
CA GLU A 16 16.44 -10.18 0.23
C GLU A 16 15.60 -11.07 1.17
N ASN A 17 16.03 -11.17 2.44
CA ASN A 17 15.35 -11.96 3.47
C ASN A 17 14.55 -11.10 4.46
N TRP A 18 14.35 -9.81 4.17
CA TRP A 18 13.63 -8.93 5.07
C TRP A 18 12.13 -9.23 5.02
N ASP A 19 11.56 -9.57 6.16
CA ASP A 19 10.14 -9.92 6.29
C ASP A 19 9.55 -9.40 7.61
N ARG A 20 8.45 -8.66 7.51
CA ARG A 20 7.70 -8.13 8.66
C ARG A 20 6.21 -8.51 8.61
N LYS A 21 5.82 -9.52 7.82
CA LYS A 21 4.42 -9.99 7.72
C LYS A 21 3.82 -10.33 9.09
N ALA A 22 4.60 -10.96 9.98
CA ALA A 22 4.17 -11.34 11.32
C ALA A 22 3.84 -10.15 12.24
N ASP A 23 4.25 -8.94 11.88
CA ASP A 23 4.01 -7.73 12.67
C ASP A 23 2.81 -6.92 12.19
N LEU A 24 2.26 -7.23 11.01
CA LEU A 24 1.08 -6.54 10.48
C LEU A 24 -0.11 -6.53 11.47
N PRO A 25 -0.42 -7.62 12.20
CA PRO A 25 -1.51 -7.60 13.19
C PRO A 25 -1.25 -6.67 14.38
N LYS A 26 -0.01 -6.23 14.62
CA LYS A 26 0.34 -5.30 15.70
C LYS A 26 -0.03 -3.85 15.36
N LEU A 27 -0.31 -3.54 14.09
CA LEU A 27 -0.69 -2.20 13.64
C LEU A 27 -2.14 -1.90 14.04
N ALA A 28 -2.29 -1.09 15.09
CA ALA A 28 -3.57 -0.69 15.68
C ALA A 28 -4.08 0.69 15.23
N MET A 29 -3.34 1.39 14.36
CA MET A 29 -3.76 2.65 13.77
C MET A 29 -4.56 2.41 12.46
N PRO A 30 -5.45 3.34 12.07
CA PRO A 30 -6.02 3.33 10.72
C PRO A 30 -4.89 3.28 9.69
N THR A 31 -4.99 2.33 8.76
CA THR A 31 -3.92 2.07 7.77
C THR A 31 -4.51 2.03 6.38
N LEU A 32 -4.04 2.92 5.50
CA LEU A 32 -4.37 2.90 4.08
C LEU A 32 -3.27 2.15 3.32
N VAL A 33 -3.66 1.15 2.54
CA VAL A 33 -2.80 0.46 1.58
C VAL A 33 -3.27 0.80 0.17
N ILE A 34 -2.35 1.22 -0.70
CA ILE A 34 -2.65 1.63 -2.07
C ILE A 34 -1.93 0.67 -3.03
N GLY A 35 -2.62 0.21 -4.07
CA GLY A 35 -2.03 -0.65 -5.10
C GLY A 35 -2.46 -0.25 -6.51
N GLY A 36 -1.51 -0.20 -7.44
CA GLY A 36 -1.75 0.09 -8.85
C GLY A 36 -1.95 -1.18 -9.68
N LYS A 37 -2.84 -1.13 -10.69
CA LYS A 37 -3.06 -2.26 -11.61
C LYS A 37 -1.79 -2.73 -12.34
N TYR A 38 -0.94 -1.78 -12.72
CA TYR A 38 0.28 -2.02 -13.51
C TYR A 38 1.55 -1.88 -12.66
N ASP A 39 1.41 -1.99 -11.34
CA ASP A 39 2.51 -1.88 -10.40
C ASP A 39 3.42 -3.12 -10.48
N THR A 40 4.71 -2.92 -10.24
CA THR A 40 5.68 -4.01 -10.08
C THR A 40 5.46 -4.76 -8.77
N MET A 41 4.82 -4.11 -7.79
CA MET A 41 4.26 -4.76 -6.61
C MET A 41 2.85 -5.27 -6.91
N ASP A 42 2.60 -6.56 -6.68
CA ASP A 42 1.30 -7.18 -6.97
C ASP A 42 0.16 -6.50 -6.19
N PRO A 43 -0.83 -5.89 -6.86
CA PRO A 43 -1.94 -5.22 -6.21
C PRO A 43 -2.83 -6.17 -5.38
N GLU A 44 -2.89 -7.47 -5.69
CA GLU A 44 -3.58 -8.45 -4.84
C GLU A 44 -2.81 -8.71 -3.55
N HIS A 45 -1.47 -8.70 -3.60
CA HIS A 45 -0.65 -8.74 -2.39
C HIS A 45 -0.86 -7.49 -1.53
N MET A 46 -0.95 -6.30 -2.14
CA MET A 46 -1.26 -5.06 -1.43
C MET A 46 -2.66 -5.10 -0.80
N ARG A 47 -3.65 -5.66 -1.51
CA ARG A 47 -4.98 -5.92 -0.94
C ARG A 47 -4.88 -6.87 0.25
N TRP A 48 -4.13 -7.96 0.13
CA TRP A 48 -3.90 -8.89 1.25
C TRP A 48 -3.29 -8.17 2.46
N VAL A 49 -2.28 -7.31 2.30
CA VAL A 49 -1.69 -6.53 3.41
C VAL A 49 -2.75 -5.73 4.17
N SER A 50 -3.69 -5.10 3.46
CA SER A 50 -4.79 -4.35 4.11
C SER A 50 -5.68 -5.23 5.00
N THR A 51 -5.76 -6.54 4.74
CA THR A 51 -6.53 -7.49 5.55
C THR A 51 -5.78 -7.99 6.79
N GLN A 52 -4.45 -7.82 6.82
CA GLN A 52 -3.61 -8.32 7.90
C GLN A 52 -3.41 -7.32 9.05
N VAL A 53 -3.76 -6.05 8.84
CA VAL A 53 -3.72 -4.99 9.86
C VAL A 53 -5.08 -4.85 10.56
N GLN A 54 -5.12 -4.30 11.78
CA GLN A 54 -6.36 -4.25 12.57
C GLN A 54 -7.42 -3.32 11.94
N HIS A 55 -7.00 -2.23 11.30
CA HIS A 55 -7.89 -1.21 10.76
C HIS A 55 -7.49 -0.82 9.32
N GLY A 56 -7.42 -1.83 8.46
CA GLY A 56 -6.96 -1.67 7.09
C GLY A 56 -8.03 -1.20 6.12
N SER A 57 -7.61 -0.33 5.20
CA SER A 57 -8.39 0.16 4.07
C SER A 57 -7.56 -0.02 2.80
N PHE A 58 -8.18 -0.40 1.68
CA PHE A 58 -7.49 -0.65 0.42
C PHE A 58 -8.00 0.26 -0.68
N LEU A 59 -7.10 1.03 -1.29
CA LEU A 59 -7.38 1.85 -2.47
C LEU A 59 -6.72 1.22 -3.70
N TYR A 60 -7.54 0.90 -4.70
CA TYR A 60 -7.07 0.37 -5.97
C TYR A 60 -7.00 1.48 -7.03
N CYS A 61 -5.84 1.67 -7.65
CA CYS A 61 -5.62 2.60 -8.75
C CYS A 61 -5.70 1.86 -10.10
N PRO A 62 -6.84 1.91 -10.82
CA PRO A 62 -7.08 1.07 -12.00
C PRO A 62 -6.21 1.42 -13.21
N THR A 63 -5.66 2.63 -13.29
CA THR A 63 -4.74 3.03 -14.36
C THR A 63 -3.31 3.26 -13.88
N GLY A 64 -3.07 3.10 -12.57
CA GLY A 64 -1.78 3.42 -11.96
C GLY A 64 -0.76 2.28 -12.02
N SER A 65 0.52 2.64 -12.05
CA SER A 65 1.65 1.74 -11.84
C SER A 65 2.29 1.97 -10.46
N HIS A 66 3.58 1.69 -10.31
CA HIS A 66 4.34 1.91 -9.08
C HIS A 66 4.29 3.37 -8.59
N LEU A 67 4.13 4.30 -9.52
CA LEU A 67 4.06 5.73 -9.25
C LEU A 67 2.63 6.25 -9.44
N ALA A 68 1.65 5.56 -8.83
CA ALA A 68 0.21 5.85 -8.90
C ALA A 68 -0.18 7.31 -8.62
N MET A 69 0.59 8.03 -7.78
CA MET A 69 0.37 9.46 -7.53
C MET A 69 0.66 10.35 -8.75
N TRP A 70 1.32 9.85 -9.79
CA TRP A 70 1.59 10.54 -11.05
C TRP A 70 0.71 10.04 -12.19
N ASP A 71 0.63 8.72 -12.40
CA ASP A 71 -0.02 8.12 -13.58
C ASP A 71 -1.51 7.76 -13.36
N ASP A 72 -1.99 7.74 -12.11
CA ASP A 72 -3.41 7.68 -11.72
C ASP A 72 -3.70 8.66 -10.58
N GLN A 73 -3.16 9.87 -10.74
CA GLN A 73 -3.17 10.92 -9.72
C GLN A 73 -4.57 11.22 -9.16
N GLN A 74 -5.60 11.21 -10.02
CA GLN A 74 -6.96 11.53 -9.59
C GLN A 74 -7.52 10.47 -8.63
N THR A 75 -7.32 9.18 -8.92
CA THR A 75 -7.75 8.11 -8.01
C THR A 75 -6.93 8.15 -6.72
N TYR A 76 -5.61 8.28 -6.85
CA TYR A 76 -4.69 8.33 -5.72
C TYR A 76 -5.02 9.47 -4.74
N VAL A 77 -5.07 10.71 -5.24
CA VAL A 77 -5.22 11.90 -4.38
C VAL A 77 -6.62 11.97 -3.79
N ARG A 78 -7.68 11.64 -4.54
CA ARG A 78 -9.05 11.62 -3.99
C ARG A 78 -9.21 10.56 -2.91
N GLY A 79 -8.65 9.37 -3.12
CA GLY A 79 -8.68 8.30 -2.13
C GLY A 79 -7.87 8.66 -0.88
N LEU A 80 -6.68 9.26 -1.05
CA LEU A 80 -5.85 9.71 0.06
C LEU A 80 -6.57 10.79 0.89
N ILE A 81 -7.14 11.82 0.27
CA ILE A 81 -7.88 12.88 0.98
C ILE A 81 -9.09 12.29 1.72
N LYS A 82 -9.88 11.44 1.05
CA LYS A 82 -11.03 10.76 1.67
C LYS A 82 -10.61 9.98 2.93
N PHE A 83 -9.48 9.28 2.88
CA PHE A 83 -8.94 8.56 4.03
C PHE A 83 -8.59 9.51 5.18
N LEU A 84 -7.82 10.56 4.90
CA LEU A 84 -7.37 11.52 5.92
C LEU A 84 -8.56 12.19 6.62
N GLU A 85 -9.54 12.68 5.85
CA GLU A 85 -10.73 13.31 6.40
C GLU A 85 -11.59 12.34 7.23
N ALA A 86 -11.65 11.06 6.85
CA ALA A 86 -12.36 10.05 7.62
C ALA A 86 -11.67 9.74 8.95
N VAL A 87 -10.34 9.63 8.94
CA VAL A 87 -9.54 9.46 10.16
C VAL A 87 -9.68 10.67 11.09
N ASP A 88 -9.70 11.89 10.56
CA ASP A 88 -9.94 13.12 11.33
C ASP A 88 -11.33 13.13 12.00
N ARG A 89 -12.32 12.45 11.40
CA ARG A 89 -13.65 12.23 11.99
C ARG A 89 -13.70 11.07 13.00
N GLY A 90 -12.60 10.36 13.21
CA GLY A 90 -12.52 9.21 14.11
C GLY A 90 -12.88 7.86 13.47
N GLU A 91 -13.03 7.80 12.15
CA GLU A 91 -13.25 6.53 11.44
C GLU A 91 -11.97 5.69 11.45
N GLN A 92 -12.11 4.40 11.76
CA GLN A 92 -10.95 3.48 11.78
C GLN A 92 -10.74 2.75 10.46
N ARG A 93 -11.79 2.54 9.66
CA ARG A 93 -11.73 1.85 8.35
C ARG A 93 -12.55 2.62 7.32
N VAL A 94 -12.04 2.70 6.09
CA VAL A 94 -12.64 3.46 4.99
C VAL A 94 -12.83 2.54 3.79
N GLY A 95 -14.02 2.52 3.21
CA GLY A 95 -14.29 1.84 1.94
C GLY A 95 -13.98 2.73 0.74
N PHE A 96 -13.48 2.16 -0.35
CA PHE A 96 -13.16 2.85 -1.61
C PHE A 96 -13.95 2.28 -2.77
#